data_AF-A0A7V7FLX2-F1
#
_entry.id   AF-A0A7V7FLX2-F1
#
_cell.length_a   1.000
_cell.length_b   1.000
_cell.length_c   1.000
_cell.angle_alpha   90.00
_cell.angle_beta   90.00
_cell.angle_gamma   90.00
#
_symmetry.space_group_name_H-M   'P 1'
#
loop_
_entity.id
_entity.type
_entity.pdbx_description
1 polymer ?
#
loop_
_entity_poly.entity_id
_entity_poly.type
_entity_poly.pdbx_seq_one_letter_code
_entity_poly.pdbx_strand_id
1 'polypeptide(L)'
;MRKTIVFKAVIAVAALLSPAAALAQQQINITKKDCRRAVSATPLANLAYKPGVGSRGRAVAPADLDGGGFKIELPEVFEFDITRDLNYFLGKPKADAEAAQAAANSAAKAQAAATSAETSAAAAESLSTQSDAYIAVEDAEAAVAAMQTERDALFTKFQEHPTSSRREAEYTAANTALTTAQASLASAQTSMTAGSYSSALTSASSAQSTVSAAEVTFTTSNTDGTAAAATASTAASSARSSADSADAAVKSAEKASYSDSASTSADTAAANAAVITAEQASLGAETIYAAAVAAYKADPDNTTKQAAVASASAAVTSANSYLSAAKTAASSGDASAAISGASSAVSAAAVVGYAESNDASTLRSTASTLVTTSGSTATAASEAASADTATTTTYKASAKISNMQYKVGTVRFNIKTGALFFNGKPMNNAMSSEVAAKCAELLNKGK
;
A
#
# COMPACT_ATOMS: atom_id res chain seq x y z
N MET A 1 37.57 25.61 8.09
CA MET A 1 38.40 25.17 6.94
C MET A 1 37.43 24.70 5.85
N ARG A 2 36.94 25.59 4.98
CA ARG A 2 37.39 25.80 3.57
C ARG A 2 37.65 24.50 2.80
N LYS A 3 36.73 24.12 1.89
CA LYS A 3 36.97 24.18 0.43
C LYS A 3 35.68 23.94 -0.38
N THR A 4 35.35 24.96 -1.17
CA THR A 4 34.40 25.09 -2.27
C THR A 4 35.05 24.68 -3.60
N ILE A 5 34.33 24.04 -4.54
CA ILE A 5 34.36 24.16 -6.04
C ILE A 5 33.04 23.47 -6.52
N VAL A 6 31.98 24.08 -7.07
CA VAL A 6 31.71 24.97 -8.23
C VAL A 6 31.98 24.34 -9.60
N PHE A 7 30.92 23.89 -10.29
CA PHE A 7 30.78 24.10 -11.74
C PHE A 7 29.30 24.25 -12.13
N LYS A 8 28.97 25.43 -12.67
CA LYS A 8 27.70 25.76 -13.33
C LYS A 8 27.82 25.39 -14.82
N ALA A 9 26.74 24.90 -15.42
CA ALA A 9 26.49 25.09 -16.84
C ALA A 9 25.07 25.59 -17.03
N VAL A 10 25.00 26.81 -17.54
CA VAL A 10 23.82 27.58 -17.92
C VAL A 10 23.40 27.15 -19.33
N ILE A 11 22.14 26.78 -19.52
CA ILE A 11 21.47 26.92 -20.83
C ILE A 11 20.14 27.62 -20.56
N ALA A 12 20.11 28.90 -20.92
CA ALA A 12 18.91 29.68 -21.07
C ALA A 12 18.35 29.46 -22.49
N VAL A 13 17.11 29.00 -22.59
CA VAL A 13 16.28 29.22 -23.78
C VAL A 13 14.98 29.85 -23.29
N ALA A 14 14.88 31.15 -23.52
CA ALA A 14 13.64 31.89 -23.46
C ALA A 14 12.85 31.60 -24.75
N ALA A 15 11.66 31.04 -24.61
CA ALA A 15 10.63 31.06 -25.64
C ALA A 15 9.34 31.59 -25.00
N LEU A 16 9.05 32.85 -25.32
CA LEU A 16 7.79 33.54 -25.09
C LEU A 16 6.67 32.84 -25.87
N LEU A 17 5.67 32.29 -25.17
CA LEU A 17 4.28 32.25 -25.66
C LEU A 17 3.32 32.22 -24.46
N SER A 18 2.39 33.16 -24.47
CA SER A 18 1.39 33.51 -23.46
C SER A 18 0.43 32.37 -23.06
N PRO A 19 -0.26 32.48 -21.91
CA PRO A 19 -1.01 31.39 -21.29
C PRO A 19 -2.41 31.24 -21.90
N ALA A 20 -2.72 30.05 -22.40
CA ALA A 20 -4.11 29.63 -22.54
C ALA A 20 -4.64 29.29 -21.14
N ALA A 21 -5.52 30.14 -20.61
CA ALA A 21 -6.31 29.85 -19.43
C ALA A 21 -7.18 28.62 -19.73
N ALA A 22 -6.72 27.44 -19.31
CA ALA A 22 -7.56 26.27 -19.18
C ALA A 22 -8.51 26.54 -18.01
N LEU A 23 -9.79 26.80 -18.31
CA LEU A 23 -10.88 26.67 -17.36
C LEU A 23 -10.99 25.18 -17.01
N ALA A 24 -10.15 24.73 -16.09
CA ALA A 24 -10.36 23.48 -15.38
C ALA A 24 -11.69 23.61 -14.64
N GLN A 25 -12.69 22.81 -14.99
CA GLN A 25 -13.77 22.50 -14.07
C GLN A 25 -13.11 21.87 -12.84
N GLN A 26 -12.90 22.68 -11.80
CA GLN A 26 -12.50 22.22 -10.48
C GLN A 26 -13.62 21.33 -9.96
N GLN A 27 -13.54 20.03 -10.22
CA GLN A 27 -14.28 19.06 -9.45
C GLN A 27 -13.69 19.06 -8.04
N ILE A 28 -14.42 19.68 -7.12
CA ILE A 28 -14.07 19.70 -5.70
C ILE A 28 -14.36 18.30 -5.16
N ASN A 29 -13.32 17.48 -5.03
CA ASN A 29 -13.39 16.19 -4.34
C ASN A 29 -13.25 16.43 -2.84
N ILE A 30 -14.35 16.26 -2.11
CA ILE A 30 -14.39 16.39 -0.66
C ILE A 30 -13.95 15.06 -0.06
N THR A 31 -12.83 15.04 0.68
CA THR A 31 -12.35 13.81 1.33
C THR A 31 -13.33 13.35 2.42
N LYS A 32 -13.33 12.06 2.78
CA LYS A 32 -14.14 11.55 3.90
C LYS A 32 -13.84 12.25 5.24
N LYS A 33 -12.62 12.77 5.41
CA LYS A 33 -12.20 13.56 6.57
C LYS A 33 -12.78 14.97 6.54
N ASP A 34 -12.79 15.62 5.38
CA ASP A 34 -13.41 16.95 5.19
C ASP A 34 -14.94 16.88 5.30
N CYS A 35 -15.55 15.80 4.80
CA CYS A 35 -16.97 15.56 4.94
C CYS A 35 -17.37 15.41 6.43
N ARG A 36 -16.58 14.69 7.24
CA ARG A 36 -16.78 14.60 8.69
C ARG A 36 -16.62 15.96 9.39
N ARG A 37 -15.65 16.79 8.98
CA ARG A 37 -15.48 18.16 9.50
C ARG A 37 -16.63 19.09 9.11
N ALA A 38 -17.09 19.03 7.86
CA ALA A 38 -18.20 19.84 7.35
C ALA A 38 -19.52 19.50 8.05
N VAL A 39 -19.78 18.21 8.31
CA VAL A 39 -20.99 17.76 9.03
C VAL A 39 -20.95 18.15 10.51
N SER A 40 -19.76 18.23 11.13
CA SER A 40 -19.60 18.71 12.51
C SER A 40 -19.63 20.24 12.66
N ALA A 41 -19.58 20.99 11.56
CA ALA A 41 -19.53 22.44 11.58
C ALA A 41 -20.95 23.02 11.69
N THR A 42 -21.34 23.45 12.89
CA THR A 42 -22.57 24.21 13.10
C THR A 42 -22.44 25.58 12.43
N PRO A 43 -23.27 25.94 11.43
CA PRO A 43 -23.18 27.25 10.79
C PRO A 43 -23.47 28.35 11.81
N LEU A 44 -22.61 29.36 11.85
CA LEU A 44 -22.81 30.54 12.69
C LEU A 44 -24.12 31.26 12.27
N ALA A 45 -24.95 31.66 13.23
CA ALA A 45 -26.32 32.19 13.01
C ALA A 45 -26.41 33.43 12.09
N ASN A 46 -25.29 34.07 11.80
CA ASN A 46 -25.10 35.27 10.98
C ASN A 46 -25.00 35.00 9.47
N LEU A 47 -25.18 33.76 9.01
CA LEU A 47 -25.23 33.39 7.57
C LEU A 47 -26.66 33.29 6.99
N ALA A 48 -27.69 33.55 7.79
CA ALA A 48 -29.06 33.63 7.28
C ALA A 48 -29.19 34.81 6.29
N TYR A 49 -29.64 34.52 5.07
CA TYR A 49 -29.83 35.51 4.01
C TYR A 49 -30.71 36.68 4.47
N LYS A 50 -30.22 37.91 4.30
CA LYS A 50 -30.97 39.16 4.54
C LYS A 50 -31.05 39.95 3.23
N PRO A 51 -32.25 40.19 2.67
CA PRO A 51 -32.38 40.98 1.45
C PRO A 51 -31.78 42.37 1.62
N GLY A 52 -31.04 42.84 0.60
CA GLY A 52 -30.43 44.17 0.58
C GLY A 52 -29.12 44.31 1.38
N VAL A 53 -28.55 43.22 1.92
CA VAL A 53 -27.28 43.25 2.67
C VAL A 53 -26.33 42.16 2.18
N GLY A 54 -25.12 42.53 1.76
CA GLY A 54 -24.10 41.58 1.32
C GLY A 54 -23.50 40.79 2.48
N SER A 55 -22.74 39.73 2.19
CA SER A 55 -22.08 38.84 3.17
C SER A 55 -21.14 39.52 4.17
N ARG A 56 -20.76 40.78 3.92
CA ARG A 56 -19.95 41.64 4.80
C ARG A 56 -20.78 42.69 5.56
N GLY A 57 -22.10 42.57 5.61
CA GLY A 57 -22.99 43.49 6.34
C GLY A 57 -23.21 44.86 5.67
N ARG A 58 -22.72 45.06 4.44
CA ARG A 58 -22.90 46.32 3.69
C ARG A 58 -24.19 46.27 2.88
N ALA A 59 -24.93 47.38 2.88
CA ALA A 59 -26.11 47.53 2.04
C ALA A 59 -25.72 47.37 0.56
N VAL A 60 -26.47 46.54 -0.16
CA VAL A 60 -26.33 46.33 -1.60
C VAL A 60 -27.65 46.68 -2.26
N ALA A 61 -27.61 47.45 -3.34
CA ALA A 61 -28.80 47.81 -4.09
C ALA A 61 -29.53 46.54 -4.56
N PRO A 62 -30.89 46.51 -4.53
CA PRO A 62 -31.65 45.41 -5.10
C PRO A 62 -31.32 45.26 -6.59
N ALA A 63 -31.32 44.01 -7.08
CA ALA A 63 -30.94 43.70 -8.46
C ALA A 63 -31.90 44.31 -9.51
N ASP A 64 -33.10 44.68 -9.09
CA ASP A 64 -34.08 45.40 -9.91
C ASP A 64 -33.92 46.91 -9.69
N LEU A 65 -33.01 47.51 -10.45
CA LEU A 65 -33.10 48.92 -10.79
C LEU A 65 -34.08 49.04 -11.96
N ASP A 66 -35.33 49.37 -11.64
CA ASP A 66 -36.36 49.76 -12.60
C ASP A 66 -35.85 50.92 -13.49
N GLY A 67 -35.94 50.76 -14.81
CA GLY A 67 -35.89 51.88 -15.75
C GLY A 67 -34.57 52.12 -16.49
N GLY A 68 -33.80 51.07 -16.80
CA GLY A 68 -32.75 51.16 -17.82
C GLY A 68 -33.34 51.53 -19.19
N GLY A 69 -33.40 52.82 -19.49
CA GLY A 69 -33.84 53.41 -20.76
C GLY A 69 -32.92 53.12 -21.95
N PHE A 70 -32.47 51.87 -22.10
CA PHE A 70 -31.91 51.39 -23.35
C PHE A 70 -33.07 51.02 -24.28
N LYS A 71 -33.52 51.98 -25.09
CA LYS A 71 -34.20 51.66 -26.35
C LYS A 71 -33.17 50.95 -27.23
N ILE A 72 -33.17 49.63 -27.21
CA ILE A 72 -32.40 48.83 -28.17
C ILE A 72 -33.03 49.10 -29.54
N GLU A 73 -32.34 49.89 -30.37
CA GLU A 73 -32.70 50.05 -31.78
C GLU A 73 -32.46 48.71 -32.48
N LEU A 74 -33.54 47.96 -32.68
CA LEU A 74 -33.49 46.67 -33.36
C LEU A 74 -33.23 46.92 -34.85
N PRO A 75 -32.20 46.31 -35.44
CA PRO A 75 -31.90 46.48 -36.86
C PRO A 75 -33.05 45.96 -37.73
N GLU A 76 -33.30 46.63 -38.85
CA GLU A 76 -34.42 46.32 -39.75
C GLU A 76 -34.29 44.97 -40.47
N VAL A 77 -33.06 44.42 -40.49
CA VAL A 77 -32.71 43.16 -41.11
C VAL A 77 -31.93 42.31 -40.11
N PHE A 78 -32.43 41.11 -39.83
CA PHE A 78 -31.71 40.09 -39.10
C PHE A 78 -31.13 39.07 -40.08
N GLU A 79 -29.83 38.83 -39.98
CA GLU A 79 -29.13 37.80 -40.75
C GLU A 79 -28.49 36.82 -39.77
N PHE A 80 -28.79 35.53 -39.94
CA PHE A 80 -28.15 34.47 -39.15
C PHE A 80 -27.90 33.24 -40.01
N ASP A 81 -26.78 32.59 -39.71
CA ASP A 81 -26.38 31.36 -40.38
C ASP A 81 -27.06 30.16 -39.73
N ILE A 82 -27.66 29.29 -40.55
CA ILE A 82 -28.09 27.96 -40.13
C ILE A 82 -26.86 27.05 -40.21
N THR A 83 -26.35 26.63 -39.06
CA THR A 83 -25.32 25.59 -38.96
C THR A 83 -25.94 24.25 -38.56
N ARG A 84 -25.36 23.16 -39.08
CA ARG A 84 -25.60 21.79 -38.61
C ARG A 84 -24.34 21.29 -37.95
N ASP A 85 -24.50 20.75 -36.75
CA ASP A 85 -23.42 20.03 -36.09
C ASP A 85 -23.23 18.66 -36.77
N LEU A 86 -22.09 18.48 -37.44
CA LEU A 86 -21.74 17.20 -38.06
C LEU A 86 -21.23 16.18 -37.02
N ASN A 87 -20.88 16.60 -35.82
CA ASN A 87 -20.32 15.73 -34.78
C ASN A 87 -21.25 14.55 -34.45
N TYR A 88 -22.56 14.79 -34.44
CA TYR A 88 -23.55 13.74 -34.20
C TYR A 88 -23.47 12.65 -35.28
N PHE A 89 -23.30 13.03 -36.55
CA PHE A 89 -23.18 12.10 -37.68
C PHE A 89 -21.80 11.46 -37.79
N LEU A 90 -20.76 12.16 -37.36
CA LEU A 90 -19.38 11.64 -37.29
C LEU A 90 -19.15 10.69 -36.09
N GLY A 91 -20.19 10.43 -35.28
CA GLY A 91 -20.14 9.47 -34.18
C GLY A 91 -19.52 10.02 -32.89
N LYS A 92 -19.31 11.34 -32.78
CA LYS A 92 -18.70 11.97 -31.59
C LYS A 92 -19.44 11.65 -30.27
N PRO A 93 -20.78 11.71 -30.18
CA PRO A 93 -21.48 11.37 -28.94
C PRO A 93 -21.22 9.93 -28.46
N LYS A 94 -21.09 8.99 -29.41
CA LYS A 94 -20.76 7.61 -29.11
C LYS A 94 -19.31 7.48 -28.61
N ALA A 95 -18.36 8.11 -29.30
CA ALA A 95 -16.95 8.10 -28.90
C ALA A 95 -16.73 8.78 -27.53
N ASP A 96 -17.44 9.87 -27.24
CA ASP A 96 -17.41 10.56 -25.95
C ASP A 96 -18.01 9.68 -24.84
N ALA A 97 -19.12 8.97 -25.12
CA ALA A 97 -19.71 8.03 -24.18
C ALA A 97 -18.79 6.83 -23.89
N GLU A 98 -18.14 6.28 -24.91
CA GLU A 98 -17.15 5.21 -24.77
C GLU A 98 -15.93 5.68 -23.94
N ALA A 99 -15.44 6.89 -24.19
CA ALA A 99 -14.35 7.48 -23.40
C ALA A 99 -14.75 7.72 -21.94
N ALA A 100 -15.97 8.18 -21.68
CA ALA A 100 -16.50 8.35 -20.33
C ALA A 100 -16.64 7.01 -19.60
N GLN A 101 -17.14 5.96 -20.28
CA GLN A 101 -17.24 4.62 -19.71
C GLN A 101 -15.86 4.03 -19.41
N ALA A 102 -14.88 4.20 -20.30
CA ALA A 102 -13.52 3.76 -20.08
C ALA A 102 -12.90 4.44 -18.86
N ALA A 103 -13.09 5.77 -18.72
CA ALA A 103 -12.64 6.52 -17.55
C ALA A 103 -13.30 6.03 -16.25
N ALA A 104 -14.60 5.75 -16.27
CA ALA A 104 -15.31 5.19 -15.10
C ALA A 104 -14.78 3.80 -14.73
N ASN A 105 -14.52 2.95 -15.71
CA ASN A 105 -13.92 1.63 -15.48
C ASN A 105 -12.49 1.73 -14.92
N SER A 106 -11.68 2.63 -15.45
CA SER A 106 -10.32 2.92 -14.95
C SER A 106 -10.35 3.38 -13.49
N ALA A 107 -11.25 4.31 -13.16
CA ALA A 107 -11.41 4.78 -11.78
C ALA A 107 -11.83 3.63 -10.84
N ALA A 108 -12.77 2.79 -11.24
CA ALA A 108 -13.21 1.64 -10.44
C ALA A 108 -12.10 0.61 -10.21
N LYS A 109 -11.34 0.27 -11.26
CA LYS A 109 -10.21 -0.66 -11.17
C LYS A 109 -9.07 -0.11 -10.32
N ALA A 110 -8.76 1.17 -10.47
CA ALA A 110 -7.75 1.83 -9.65
C ALA A 110 -8.17 1.86 -8.17
N GLN A 111 -9.45 2.13 -7.88
CA GLN A 111 -9.94 2.07 -6.50
C GLN A 111 -9.87 0.67 -5.90
N ALA A 112 -10.21 -0.36 -6.68
CA ALA A 112 -10.07 -1.76 -6.24
C ALA A 112 -8.60 -2.09 -5.93
N ALA A 113 -7.66 -1.68 -6.79
CA ALA A 113 -6.23 -1.85 -6.55
C ALA A 113 -5.74 -1.17 -5.27
N ALA A 114 -6.22 0.05 -4.98
CA ALA A 114 -5.89 0.74 -3.72
C ALA A 114 -6.40 -0.02 -2.49
N THR A 115 -7.64 -0.52 -2.52
CA THR A 115 -8.20 -1.32 -1.43
C THR A 115 -7.45 -2.66 -1.24
N SER A 116 -7.05 -3.32 -2.33
CA SER A 116 -6.19 -4.51 -2.25
C SER A 116 -4.81 -4.18 -1.66
N ALA A 117 -4.24 -3.01 -1.99
CA ALA A 117 -2.99 -2.54 -1.42
C ALA A 117 -3.09 -2.27 0.09
N GLU A 118 -4.18 -1.65 0.57
CA GLU A 118 -4.43 -1.48 2.01
C GLU A 118 -4.50 -2.82 2.76
N THR A 119 -5.15 -3.82 2.15
CA THR A 119 -5.27 -5.17 2.70
C THR A 119 -3.90 -5.86 2.78
N SER A 120 -3.10 -5.75 1.71
CA SER A 120 -1.75 -6.33 1.67
C SER A 120 -0.81 -5.66 2.67
N ALA A 121 -0.88 -4.33 2.80
CA ALA A 121 -0.09 -3.59 3.77
C ALA A 121 -0.43 -3.97 5.22
N ALA A 122 -1.73 -4.14 5.53
CA ALA A 122 -2.15 -4.60 6.85
C ALA A 122 -1.66 -6.03 7.17
N ALA A 123 -1.71 -6.93 6.18
CA ALA A 123 -1.18 -8.27 6.33
C ALA A 123 0.35 -8.26 6.51
N ALA A 124 1.08 -7.38 5.81
CA ALA A 124 2.52 -7.20 5.98
C ALA A 124 2.89 -6.67 7.38
N GLU A 125 2.14 -5.71 7.93
CA GLU A 125 2.36 -5.22 9.30
C GLU A 125 2.11 -6.31 10.36
N SER A 126 1.05 -7.10 10.18
CA SER A 126 0.79 -8.24 11.06
C SER A 126 1.91 -9.27 11.00
N LEU A 127 2.43 -9.57 9.80
CA LEU A 127 3.54 -10.51 9.62
C LEU A 127 4.85 -9.98 10.24
N SER A 128 5.13 -8.68 10.08
CA SER A 128 6.30 -8.06 10.72
C SER A 128 6.21 -8.14 12.23
N THR A 129 5.05 -7.82 12.82
CA THR A 129 4.88 -7.89 14.27
C THR A 129 5.04 -9.33 14.77
N GLN A 130 4.54 -10.31 14.00
CA GLN A 130 4.76 -11.73 14.29
C GLN A 130 6.25 -12.11 14.24
N SER A 131 6.97 -11.61 13.23
CA SER A 131 8.41 -11.85 13.05
C SER A 131 9.24 -11.28 14.21
N ASP A 132 8.95 -10.03 14.62
CA ASP A 132 9.63 -9.36 15.74
C ASP A 132 9.35 -10.08 17.07
N ALA A 133 8.11 -10.49 17.30
CA ALA A 133 7.75 -11.27 18.47
C ALA A 133 8.49 -12.62 18.49
N TYR A 134 8.65 -13.25 17.33
CA TYR A 134 9.30 -14.57 17.21
C TYR A 134 10.75 -14.51 17.67
N ILE A 135 11.52 -13.58 17.09
CA ILE A 135 12.91 -13.35 17.49
C ILE A 135 13.00 -12.98 18.97
N ALA A 136 12.12 -12.12 19.48
CA ALA A 136 12.16 -11.70 20.87
C ALA A 136 11.90 -12.85 21.86
N VAL A 137 10.98 -13.77 21.54
CA VAL A 137 10.71 -14.95 22.37
C VAL A 137 11.90 -15.89 22.38
N GLU A 138 12.53 -16.13 21.23
CA GLU A 138 13.75 -16.94 21.18
C GLU A 138 14.91 -16.33 21.98
N ASP A 139 15.14 -15.03 21.84
CA ASP A 139 16.16 -14.34 22.61
C ASP A 139 15.85 -14.39 24.12
N ALA A 140 14.58 -14.32 24.49
CA ALA A 140 14.15 -14.50 25.87
C ALA A 140 14.36 -15.94 26.38
N GLU A 141 14.14 -16.96 25.56
CA GLU A 141 14.44 -18.36 25.90
C GLU A 141 15.94 -18.56 26.15
N ALA A 142 16.78 -18.04 25.26
CA ALA A 142 18.24 -18.09 25.41
C ALA A 142 18.71 -17.35 26.68
N ALA A 143 18.14 -16.16 26.93
CA ALA A 143 18.44 -15.36 28.13
C ALA A 143 18.05 -16.09 29.42
N VAL A 144 16.87 -16.71 29.46
CA VAL A 144 16.40 -17.50 30.61
C VAL A 144 17.28 -18.74 30.82
N ALA A 145 17.69 -19.43 29.75
CA ALA A 145 18.61 -20.57 29.84
C ALA A 145 20.00 -20.18 30.39
N ALA A 146 20.54 -19.03 29.99
CA ALA A 146 21.78 -18.48 30.55
C ALA A 146 21.63 -18.19 32.05
N MET A 147 20.51 -17.57 32.44
CA MET A 147 20.21 -17.30 33.84
C MET A 147 20.03 -18.58 34.68
N GLN A 148 19.46 -19.65 34.11
CA GLN A 148 19.39 -20.96 34.76
C GLN A 148 20.78 -21.50 35.06
N THR A 149 21.70 -21.40 34.10
CA THR A 149 23.09 -21.86 34.25
C THR A 149 23.81 -21.12 35.37
N GLU A 150 23.67 -19.79 35.43
CA GLU A 150 24.29 -18.99 36.49
C GLU A 150 23.71 -19.31 37.87
N ARG A 151 22.38 -19.48 37.97
CA ARG A 151 21.72 -19.93 39.20
C ARG A 151 22.27 -21.29 39.64
N ASP A 152 22.45 -22.25 38.73
CA ASP A 152 22.96 -23.58 39.07
C ASP A 152 24.42 -23.57 39.53
N ALA A 153 25.24 -22.69 38.95
CA ALA A 153 26.59 -22.43 39.42
C ALA A 153 26.60 -21.83 40.84
N LEU A 154 25.70 -20.87 41.12
CA LEU A 154 25.53 -20.30 42.46
C LEU A 154 25.02 -21.32 43.47
N PHE A 155 24.11 -22.21 43.08
CA PHE A 155 23.63 -23.29 43.93
C PHE A 155 24.76 -24.25 44.31
N THR A 156 25.62 -24.62 43.36
CA THR A 156 26.81 -25.44 43.61
C THR A 156 27.73 -24.77 44.62
N LYS A 157 28.02 -23.47 44.41
CA LYS A 157 28.80 -22.63 45.32
C LYS A 157 28.18 -22.54 46.73
N PHE A 158 26.86 -22.51 46.84
CA PHE A 158 26.16 -22.51 48.13
C PHE A 158 26.31 -23.87 48.84
N GLN A 159 26.17 -24.99 48.11
CA GLN A 159 26.36 -26.33 48.68
C GLN A 159 27.79 -26.57 49.21
N GLU A 160 28.81 -25.98 48.58
CA GLU A 160 30.20 -26.04 49.07
C GLU A 160 30.40 -25.28 50.40
N HIS A 161 29.57 -24.26 50.67
CA HIS A 161 29.69 -23.40 51.85
C HIS A 161 28.32 -23.06 52.45
N PRO A 162 27.60 -24.04 53.04
CA PRO A 162 26.21 -23.90 53.43
C PRO A 162 25.97 -22.91 54.59
N THR A 163 27.01 -22.56 55.35
CA THR A 163 26.93 -21.60 56.46
C THR A 163 27.19 -20.15 56.03
N SER A 164 27.48 -19.91 54.75
CA SER A 164 27.75 -18.57 54.24
C SER A 164 26.45 -17.82 53.91
N SER A 165 26.05 -16.89 54.79
CA SER A 165 24.88 -16.02 54.58
C SER A 165 24.96 -15.20 53.29
N ARG A 166 26.17 -14.85 52.84
CA ARG A 166 26.39 -14.17 51.55
C ARG A 166 25.99 -15.05 50.37
N ARG A 167 26.43 -16.31 50.34
CA ARG A 167 26.13 -17.24 49.24
C ARG A 167 24.66 -17.62 49.21
N GLU A 168 24.04 -17.75 50.39
CA GLU A 168 22.59 -17.94 50.51
C GLU A 168 21.82 -16.76 49.90
N ALA A 169 22.23 -15.52 50.18
CA ALA A 169 21.62 -14.33 49.62
C ALA A 169 21.80 -14.23 48.10
N GLU A 170 23.00 -14.51 47.57
CA GLU A 170 23.31 -14.51 46.13
C GLU A 170 22.45 -15.55 45.39
N TYR A 171 22.38 -16.79 45.88
CA TYR A 171 21.52 -17.83 45.31
C TYR A 171 20.03 -17.47 45.37
N THR A 172 19.55 -16.96 46.50
CA THR A 172 18.14 -16.59 46.67
C THR A 172 17.74 -15.46 45.71
N ALA A 173 18.60 -14.46 45.55
CA ALA A 173 18.40 -13.39 44.58
C ALA A 173 18.35 -13.93 43.14
N ALA A 174 19.31 -14.76 42.75
CA ALA A 174 19.34 -15.38 41.42
C ALA A 174 18.12 -16.27 41.15
N ASN A 175 17.70 -17.07 42.12
CA ASN A 175 16.52 -17.94 41.99
C ASN A 175 15.21 -17.13 41.87
N THR A 176 15.11 -16.01 42.60
CA THR A 176 13.98 -15.08 42.48
C THR A 176 13.95 -14.44 41.09
N ALA A 177 15.08 -13.92 40.62
CA ALA A 177 15.20 -13.32 39.30
C ALA A 177 14.85 -14.31 38.19
N LEU A 178 15.33 -15.55 38.28
CA LEU A 178 14.99 -16.61 37.34
C LEU A 178 13.49 -16.90 37.33
N THR A 179 12.87 -17.03 38.50
CA THR A 179 11.43 -17.29 38.59
C THR A 179 10.63 -16.17 37.92
N THR A 180 11.02 -14.91 38.13
CA THR A 180 10.42 -13.76 37.45
C THR A 180 10.61 -13.81 35.93
N ALA A 181 11.83 -14.06 35.45
CA ALA A 181 12.12 -14.15 34.02
C ALA A 181 11.34 -15.30 33.35
N GLN A 182 11.24 -16.46 34.01
CA GLN A 182 10.45 -17.60 33.54
C GLN A 182 8.96 -17.29 33.45
N ALA A 183 8.41 -16.54 34.41
CA ALA A 183 7.00 -16.11 34.37
C ALA A 183 6.74 -15.15 33.20
N SER A 184 7.66 -14.23 32.91
CA SER A 184 7.59 -13.34 31.75
C SER A 184 7.70 -14.10 30.42
N LEU A 185 8.61 -15.08 30.32
CA LEU A 185 8.74 -15.93 29.14
C LEU A 185 7.47 -16.77 28.90
N ALA A 186 6.92 -17.41 29.93
CA ALA A 186 5.67 -18.17 29.80
C ALA A 186 4.49 -17.28 29.34
N SER A 187 4.43 -16.04 29.81
CA SER A 187 3.45 -15.05 29.36
C SER A 187 3.64 -14.68 27.88
N ALA A 188 4.90 -14.59 27.43
CA ALA A 188 5.24 -14.33 26.03
C ALA A 188 4.81 -15.48 25.11
N GLN A 189 5.14 -16.72 25.47
CA GLN A 189 4.74 -17.94 24.74
C GLN A 189 3.21 -18.12 24.68
N THR A 190 2.51 -17.78 25.77
CA THR A 190 1.04 -17.79 25.80
C THR A 190 0.47 -16.75 24.83
N SER A 191 1.03 -15.54 24.82
CA SER A 191 0.60 -14.46 23.93
C SER A 191 0.89 -14.78 22.46
N MET A 192 2.02 -15.44 22.18
CA MET A 192 2.39 -15.99 20.86
C MET A 192 1.31 -16.92 20.32
N THR A 193 0.98 -17.95 21.09
CA THR A 193 -0.02 -18.97 20.72
C THR A 193 -1.40 -18.35 20.52
N ALA A 194 -1.72 -17.29 21.26
CA ALA A 194 -2.97 -16.54 21.14
C ALA A 194 -3.00 -15.53 19.97
N GLY A 195 -1.92 -15.42 19.18
CA GLY A 195 -1.81 -14.44 18.09
C GLY A 195 -1.69 -12.97 18.56
N SER A 196 -1.38 -12.75 19.84
CA SER A 196 -1.22 -11.44 20.45
C SER A 196 0.26 -11.01 20.43
N TYR A 197 0.81 -10.80 19.22
CA TYR A 197 2.25 -10.64 19.00
C TYR A 197 2.86 -9.42 19.73
N SER A 198 2.16 -8.28 19.81
CA SER A 198 2.66 -7.12 20.57
C SER A 198 2.77 -7.39 22.07
N SER A 199 1.83 -8.16 22.64
CA SER A 199 1.89 -8.61 24.03
C SER A 199 3.04 -9.59 24.23
N ALA A 200 3.23 -10.53 23.28
CA ALA A 200 4.36 -11.46 23.30
C ALA A 200 5.70 -10.72 23.31
N LEU A 201 5.90 -9.76 22.41
CA LEU A 201 7.09 -8.91 22.33
C LEU A 201 7.36 -8.18 23.65
N THR A 202 6.32 -7.61 24.27
CA THR A 202 6.43 -6.89 25.55
C THR A 202 6.86 -7.83 26.68
N SER A 203 6.23 -9.00 26.78
CA SER A 203 6.56 -10.00 27.80
C SER A 203 7.95 -10.59 27.60
N ALA A 204 8.36 -10.84 26.34
CA ALA A 204 9.71 -11.32 26.01
C ALA A 204 10.78 -10.27 26.38
N SER A 205 10.55 -9.01 26.03
CA SER A 205 11.44 -7.89 26.40
C SER A 205 11.55 -7.73 27.92
N SER A 206 10.46 -8.00 28.65
CA SER A 206 10.45 -7.98 30.13
C SER A 206 11.33 -9.09 30.70
N ALA A 207 11.27 -10.31 30.15
CA ALA A 207 12.15 -11.41 30.55
C ALA A 207 13.63 -11.06 30.32
N GLN A 208 13.97 -10.54 29.12
CA GLN A 208 15.33 -10.11 28.80
C GLN A 208 15.82 -8.96 29.72
N SER A 209 14.93 -8.05 30.10
CA SER A 209 15.25 -6.96 31.04
C SER A 209 15.54 -7.48 32.44
N THR A 210 14.80 -8.51 32.91
CA THR A 210 15.11 -9.19 34.18
C THR A 210 16.47 -9.88 34.13
N VAL A 211 16.80 -10.53 33.00
CA VAL A 211 18.11 -11.17 32.80
C VAL A 211 19.24 -10.14 32.81
N SER A 212 19.06 -9.03 32.10
CA SER A 212 20.02 -7.94 32.06
C SER A 212 20.21 -7.28 33.43
N ALA A 213 19.12 -7.10 34.20
CA ALA A 213 19.18 -6.53 35.56
C ALA A 213 19.89 -7.45 36.56
N ALA A 214 19.93 -8.76 36.30
CA ALA A 214 20.71 -9.72 37.05
C ALA A 214 22.18 -9.80 36.59
N GLU A 215 22.60 -8.93 35.66
CA GLU A 215 23.95 -8.86 35.08
C GLU A 215 24.40 -10.16 34.38
N VAL A 216 23.44 -11.01 33.98
CA VAL A 216 23.72 -12.24 33.24
C VAL A 216 23.93 -11.89 31.78
N THR A 217 25.12 -12.19 31.27
CA THR A 217 25.44 -12.02 29.85
C THR A 217 24.94 -13.22 29.07
N PHE A 218 24.24 -12.96 27.96
CA PHE A 218 23.82 -13.97 27.00
C PHE A 218 24.13 -13.48 25.59
N THR A 219 24.26 -14.41 24.65
CA THR A 219 24.43 -14.09 23.23
C THR A 219 23.12 -14.40 22.51
N THR A 220 22.53 -13.39 21.89
CA THR A 220 21.40 -13.59 20.96
C THR A 220 21.93 -14.37 19.76
N SER A 221 21.32 -15.51 19.47
CA SER A 221 21.91 -16.51 18.56
C SER A 221 21.53 -16.29 17.08
N ASN A 222 20.70 -15.29 16.78
CA ASN A 222 20.01 -15.18 15.50
C ASN A 222 20.27 -13.82 14.81
N THR A 223 21.51 -13.59 14.36
CA THR A 223 21.89 -12.31 13.73
C THR A 223 21.26 -12.10 12.37
N ASP A 224 21.14 -13.16 11.56
CA ASP A 224 20.55 -13.05 10.23
C ASP A 224 19.02 -12.86 10.35
N GLY A 225 18.35 -13.52 11.30
CA GLY A 225 16.92 -13.44 11.51
C GLY A 225 16.51 -12.14 12.17
N THR A 226 17.33 -11.59 13.05
CA THR A 226 17.16 -10.22 13.55
C THR A 226 17.25 -9.20 12.41
N ALA A 227 18.23 -9.35 11.51
CA ALA A 227 18.36 -8.48 10.34
C ALA A 227 17.18 -8.65 9.36
N ALA A 228 16.70 -9.88 9.17
CA ALA A 228 15.55 -10.20 8.35
C ALA A 228 14.26 -9.61 8.94
N ALA A 229 14.03 -9.73 10.25
CA ALA A 229 12.89 -9.13 10.94
C ALA A 229 12.88 -7.59 10.80
N ALA A 230 14.03 -6.95 11.00
CA ALA A 230 14.17 -5.49 10.79
C ALA A 230 13.88 -5.08 9.34
N THR A 231 14.34 -5.88 8.37
CA THR A 231 14.06 -5.66 6.95
C THR A 231 12.57 -5.86 6.64
N ALA A 232 11.93 -6.88 7.22
CA ALA A 232 10.49 -7.12 7.09
C ALA A 232 9.66 -5.96 7.66
N SER A 233 10.07 -5.39 8.81
CA SER A 233 9.42 -4.22 9.42
C SER A 233 9.54 -2.96 8.56
N THR A 234 10.72 -2.73 7.98
CA THR A 234 10.95 -1.63 7.04
C THR A 234 10.12 -1.80 5.77
N ALA A 235 10.03 -3.03 5.25
CA ALA A 235 9.24 -3.36 4.08
C ALA A 235 7.73 -3.23 4.34
N ALA A 236 7.23 -3.66 5.50
CA ALA A 236 5.85 -3.47 5.92
C ALA A 236 5.48 -1.97 6.03
N SER A 237 6.36 -1.16 6.63
CA SER A 237 6.18 0.30 6.71
C SER A 237 6.16 0.96 5.32
N SER A 238 6.98 0.46 4.40
CA SER A 238 7.03 0.90 3.00
C SER A 238 5.78 0.48 2.22
N ALA A 239 5.25 -0.72 2.49
CA ALA A 239 3.98 -1.20 1.95
C ALA A 239 2.81 -0.31 2.40
N ARG A 240 2.76 0.03 3.70
CA ARG A 240 1.76 0.95 4.26
C ARG A 240 1.84 2.34 3.61
N SER A 241 3.04 2.91 3.54
CA SER A 241 3.25 4.23 2.94
C SER A 241 2.84 4.27 1.46
N SER A 242 3.08 3.18 0.73
CA SER A 242 2.66 3.03 -0.67
C SER A 242 1.14 2.88 -0.78
N ALA A 243 0.50 2.12 0.10
CA ALA A 243 -0.96 1.99 0.15
C ALA A 243 -1.64 3.33 0.45
N ASP A 244 -1.13 4.10 1.41
CA ASP A 244 -1.62 5.45 1.73
C ASP A 244 -1.45 6.40 0.54
N SER A 245 -0.33 6.29 -0.18
CA SER A 245 -0.08 7.04 -1.41
C SER A 245 -1.04 6.65 -2.54
N ALA A 246 -1.37 5.36 -2.64
CA ALA A 246 -2.38 4.86 -3.57
C ALA A 246 -3.77 5.41 -3.23
N ASP A 247 -4.17 5.43 -1.96
CA ASP A 247 -5.45 6.01 -1.54
C ASP A 247 -5.53 7.51 -1.88
N ALA A 248 -4.46 8.26 -1.56
CA ALA A 248 -4.37 9.69 -1.81
C ALA A 248 -4.26 10.07 -3.30
N ALA A 249 -3.80 9.15 -4.16
CA ALA A 249 -3.63 9.43 -5.59
C ALA A 249 -4.97 9.69 -6.28
N VAL A 250 -5.02 10.79 -7.04
CA VAL A 250 -6.21 11.21 -7.80
C VAL A 250 -6.21 10.65 -9.22
N LYS A 251 -5.03 10.37 -9.79
CA LYS A 251 -4.89 9.78 -11.13
C LYS A 251 -4.89 8.25 -11.04
N SER A 252 -5.65 7.60 -11.91
CA SER A 252 -5.73 6.14 -11.97
C SER A 252 -4.37 5.48 -12.22
N ALA A 253 -3.54 6.03 -13.10
CA ALA A 253 -2.18 5.53 -13.35
C ALA A 253 -1.27 5.60 -12.10
N GLU A 254 -1.30 6.71 -11.35
CA GLU A 254 -0.51 6.86 -10.13
C GLU A 254 -1.01 5.89 -9.04
N LYS A 255 -2.33 5.78 -8.88
CA LYS A 255 -2.96 4.84 -7.95
C LYS A 255 -2.55 3.39 -8.25
N ALA A 256 -2.56 2.98 -9.51
CA ALA A 256 -2.09 1.67 -9.94
C ALA A 256 -0.61 1.43 -9.61
N SER A 257 0.26 2.41 -9.90
CA SER A 257 1.70 2.30 -9.61
C SER A 257 1.99 2.19 -8.12
N TYR A 258 1.30 2.97 -7.27
CA TYR A 258 1.50 2.88 -5.82
C TYR A 258 0.96 1.57 -5.25
N SER A 259 -0.14 1.02 -5.79
CA SER A 259 -0.64 -0.30 -5.41
C SER A 259 0.36 -1.42 -5.75
N ASP A 260 1.04 -1.32 -6.90
CA ASP A 260 2.10 -2.26 -7.30
C ASP A 260 3.33 -2.17 -6.36
N SER A 261 3.76 -0.95 -6.02
CA SER A 261 4.83 -0.73 -5.03
C SER A 261 4.47 -1.29 -3.65
N ALA A 262 3.21 -1.16 -3.23
CA ALA A 262 2.72 -1.73 -1.97
C ALA A 262 2.79 -3.26 -1.98
N SER A 263 2.39 -3.89 -3.09
CA SER A 263 2.52 -5.34 -3.31
C SER A 263 3.98 -5.81 -3.23
N THR A 264 4.89 -5.14 -3.96
CA THR A 264 6.32 -5.48 -3.97
C THR A 264 6.96 -5.36 -2.58
N SER A 265 6.57 -4.33 -1.82
CA SER A 265 7.05 -4.14 -0.44
C SER A 265 6.49 -5.22 0.49
N ALA A 266 5.24 -5.65 0.30
CA ALA A 266 4.65 -6.76 1.05
C ALA A 266 5.34 -8.10 0.74
N ASP A 267 5.70 -8.36 -0.53
CA ASP A 267 6.50 -9.52 -0.91
C ASP A 267 7.88 -9.50 -0.24
N THR A 268 8.52 -8.34 -0.18
CA THR A 268 9.79 -8.19 0.54
C THR A 268 9.64 -8.55 2.02
N ALA A 269 8.55 -8.14 2.68
CA ALA A 269 8.27 -8.53 4.06
C ALA A 269 8.07 -10.06 4.21
N ALA A 270 7.31 -10.68 3.29
CA ALA A 270 7.12 -12.13 3.27
C ALA A 270 8.42 -12.90 3.07
N ALA A 271 9.26 -12.45 2.14
CA ALA A 271 10.53 -13.10 1.83
C ALA A 271 11.49 -13.10 3.01
N ASN A 272 11.56 -11.98 3.75
CA ASN A 272 12.41 -11.87 4.94
C ASN A 272 11.84 -12.67 6.12
N ALA A 273 10.53 -12.77 6.29
CA ALA A 273 9.94 -13.68 7.28
C ALA A 273 10.30 -15.15 7.01
N ALA A 274 10.43 -15.55 5.73
CA ALA A 274 10.89 -16.89 5.37
C ALA A 274 12.35 -17.14 5.78
N VAL A 275 13.23 -16.13 5.66
CA VAL A 275 14.65 -16.23 6.09
C VAL A 275 14.74 -16.58 7.58
N ILE A 276 13.91 -15.97 8.42
CA ILE A 276 13.84 -16.28 9.86
C ILE A 276 13.61 -17.78 10.06
N THR A 277 12.59 -18.35 9.42
CA THR A 277 12.28 -19.79 9.57
C THR A 277 13.34 -20.73 8.98
N ALA A 278 14.04 -20.29 7.93
CA ALA A 278 15.13 -21.05 7.34
C ALA A 278 16.35 -21.13 8.28
N GLU A 279 16.68 -20.01 8.94
CA GLU A 279 17.78 -19.94 9.89
C GLU A 279 17.51 -20.79 11.12
N GLN A 280 16.27 -20.80 11.58
CA GLN A 280 15.82 -21.65 12.68
C GLN A 280 16.02 -23.13 12.42
N ALA A 281 15.73 -23.59 11.21
CA ALA A 281 16.04 -24.96 10.81
C ALA A 281 17.55 -25.23 10.81
N SER A 282 18.36 -24.28 10.33
CA SER A 282 19.82 -24.37 10.36
C SER A 282 20.38 -24.46 11.78
N LEU A 283 19.97 -23.55 12.68
CA LEU A 283 20.40 -23.56 14.09
C LEU A 283 19.96 -24.84 14.83
N GLY A 284 18.75 -25.34 14.53
CA GLY A 284 18.27 -26.62 15.04
C GLY A 284 19.14 -27.80 14.56
N ALA A 285 19.49 -27.84 13.28
CA ALA A 285 20.40 -28.85 12.75
C ALA A 285 21.81 -28.76 13.36
N GLU A 286 22.32 -27.54 13.58
CA GLU A 286 23.62 -27.30 14.22
C GLU A 286 23.65 -27.78 15.68
N THR A 287 22.56 -27.55 16.42
CA THR A 287 22.39 -28.04 17.79
C THR A 287 22.42 -29.57 17.84
N ILE A 288 21.70 -30.24 16.93
CA ILE A 288 21.69 -31.71 16.81
C ILE A 288 23.08 -32.22 16.43
N TYR A 289 23.78 -31.55 15.52
CA TYR A 289 25.15 -31.88 15.16
C TYR A 289 26.11 -31.77 16.36
N ALA A 290 26.02 -30.69 17.14
CA ALA A 290 26.83 -30.52 18.34
C ALA A 290 26.58 -31.65 19.36
N ALA A 291 25.32 -32.03 19.57
CA ALA A 291 24.95 -33.14 20.44
C ALA A 291 25.49 -34.49 19.92
N ALA A 292 25.39 -34.76 18.61
CA ALA A 292 25.93 -35.96 17.99
C ALA A 292 27.46 -36.05 18.15
N VAL A 293 28.18 -34.94 17.97
CA VAL A 293 29.63 -34.86 18.17
C VAL A 293 30.00 -35.12 19.64
N ALA A 294 29.25 -34.53 20.58
CA ALA A 294 29.47 -34.78 22.01
C ALA A 294 29.25 -36.26 22.37
N ALA A 295 28.20 -36.88 21.84
CA ALA A 295 27.91 -38.30 22.04
C ALA A 295 29.01 -39.20 21.47
N TYR A 296 29.51 -38.91 20.26
CA TYR A 296 30.61 -39.65 19.64
C TYR A 296 31.93 -39.47 20.42
N LYS A 297 32.24 -38.28 20.92
CA LYS A 297 33.43 -38.05 21.77
C LYS A 297 33.40 -38.87 23.06
N ALA A 298 32.22 -39.12 23.62
CA ALA A 298 32.08 -39.96 24.81
C ALA A 298 32.29 -41.46 24.53
N ASP A 299 32.21 -41.88 23.27
CA ASP A 299 32.29 -43.30 22.86
C ASP A 299 32.73 -43.40 21.38
N PRO A 300 34.04 -43.23 21.10
CA PRO A 300 34.54 -43.10 19.73
C PRO A 300 34.48 -44.40 18.90
N ASP A 301 34.43 -45.56 19.56
CA ASP A 301 34.39 -46.86 18.89
C ASP A 301 32.96 -47.23 18.40
N ASN A 302 31.97 -46.40 18.74
CA ASN A 302 30.58 -46.62 18.40
C ASN A 302 30.25 -46.11 17.00
N THR A 303 30.19 -47.05 16.04
CA THR A 303 29.89 -46.78 14.63
C THR A 303 28.53 -46.12 14.40
N THR A 304 27.54 -46.36 15.26
CA THR A 304 26.24 -45.69 15.19
C THR A 304 26.34 -44.21 15.52
N LYS A 305 27.13 -43.84 16.55
CA LYS A 305 27.39 -42.44 16.91
C LYS A 305 28.22 -41.73 15.84
N GLN A 306 29.18 -42.42 15.23
CA GLN A 306 29.92 -41.92 14.07
C GLN A 306 28.99 -41.63 12.88
N ALA A 307 28.08 -42.56 12.56
CA ALA A 307 27.09 -42.37 11.49
C ALA A 307 26.12 -41.21 11.80
N ALA A 308 25.72 -41.04 13.07
CA ALA A 308 24.88 -39.91 13.48
C ALA A 308 25.57 -38.55 13.26
N VAL A 309 26.87 -38.44 13.56
CA VAL A 309 27.66 -37.22 13.27
C VAL A 309 27.68 -36.95 11.76
N ALA A 310 27.91 -37.98 10.94
CA ALA A 310 27.92 -37.83 9.48
C ALA A 310 26.57 -37.32 8.96
N SER A 311 25.46 -37.94 9.38
CA SER A 311 24.10 -37.52 9.01
C SER A 311 23.80 -36.08 9.47
N ALA A 312 24.15 -35.73 10.70
CA ALA A 312 23.96 -34.37 11.23
C ALA A 312 24.78 -33.32 10.46
N SER A 313 26.03 -33.63 10.11
CA SER A 313 26.87 -32.73 9.31
C SER A 313 26.29 -32.48 7.90
N ALA A 314 25.70 -33.52 7.27
CA ALA A 314 25.06 -33.41 5.97
C ALA A 314 23.76 -32.58 6.04
N ALA A 315 22.98 -32.74 7.11
CA ALA A 315 21.78 -31.95 7.37
C ALA A 315 22.12 -30.46 7.55
N VAL A 316 23.13 -30.13 8.38
CA VAL A 316 23.63 -28.75 8.55
C VAL A 316 24.05 -28.14 7.21
N THR A 317 24.84 -28.88 6.43
CA THR A 317 25.31 -28.40 5.11
C THR A 317 24.14 -28.10 4.18
N SER A 318 23.14 -28.97 4.16
CA SER A 318 21.94 -28.81 3.32
C SER A 318 21.09 -27.64 3.79
N ALA A 319 20.80 -27.55 5.10
CA ALA A 319 20.03 -26.46 5.69
C ALA A 319 20.69 -25.10 5.42
N ASN A 320 22.01 -24.98 5.60
CA ASN A 320 22.75 -23.75 5.33
C ASN A 320 22.77 -23.36 3.84
N SER A 321 22.80 -24.34 2.94
CA SER A 321 22.63 -24.09 1.50
C SER A 321 21.24 -23.52 1.18
N TYR A 322 20.19 -24.07 1.79
CA TYR A 322 18.83 -23.58 1.60
C TYR A 322 18.57 -22.22 2.25
N LEU A 323 19.15 -21.96 3.43
CA LEU A 323 19.17 -20.63 4.04
C LEU A 323 19.82 -19.60 3.11
N SER A 324 20.97 -19.93 2.53
CA SER A 324 21.67 -19.04 1.58
C SER A 324 20.82 -18.75 0.33
N ALA A 325 20.11 -19.76 -0.18
CA ALA A 325 19.17 -19.59 -1.28
C ALA A 325 17.97 -18.71 -0.88
N ALA A 326 17.42 -18.89 0.32
CA ALA A 326 16.33 -18.07 0.85
C ALA A 326 16.75 -16.60 1.02
N LYS A 327 17.96 -16.33 1.52
CA LYS A 327 18.53 -14.97 1.63
C LYS A 327 18.70 -14.31 0.27
N THR A 328 19.14 -15.08 -0.73
CA THR A 328 19.30 -14.59 -2.10
C THR A 328 17.95 -14.21 -2.69
N ALA A 329 16.95 -15.08 -2.54
CA ALA A 329 15.58 -14.83 -2.97
C ALA A 329 14.96 -13.60 -2.25
N ALA A 330 15.18 -13.47 -0.94
CA ALA A 330 14.72 -12.31 -0.18
C ALA A 330 15.37 -10.99 -0.65
N SER A 331 16.65 -11.03 -1.01
CA SER A 331 17.37 -9.86 -1.54
C SER A 331 16.86 -9.44 -2.93
N SER A 332 16.29 -10.36 -3.71
CA SER A 332 15.65 -10.07 -4.99
C SER A 332 14.14 -9.82 -4.90
N GLY A 333 13.55 -9.85 -3.69
CA GLY A 333 12.10 -9.72 -3.50
C GLY A 333 11.29 -10.95 -3.96
N ASP A 334 11.92 -12.09 -4.22
CA ASP A 334 11.23 -13.32 -4.62
C ASP A 334 10.75 -14.09 -3.38
N ALA A 335 9.59 -13.69 -2.87
CA ALA A 335 9.00 -14.29 -1.69
C ALA A 335 8.67 -15.78 -1.86
N SER A 336 8.25 -16.19 -3.06
CA SER A 336 7.89 -17.59 -3.34
C SER A 336 9.12 -18.50 -3.28
N ALA A 337 10.24 -18.07 -3.87
CA ALA A 337 11.50 -18.79 -3.78
C ALA A 337 12.05 -18.79 -2.35
N ALA A 338 11.93 -17.69 -1.61
CA ALA A 338 12.36 -17.61 -0.22
C ALA A 338 11.59 -18.60 0.69
N ILE A 339 10.26 -18.67 0.56
CA ILE A 339 9.40 -19.60 1.31
C ILE A 339 9.71 -21.07 0.94
N SER A 340 9.98 -21.33 -0.34
CA SER A 340 10.38 -22.66 -0.81
C SER A 340 11.74 -23.07 -0.27
N GLY A 341 12.70 -22.14 -0.23
CA GLY A 341 14.00 -22.31 0.40
C GLY A 341 13.87 -22.62 1.90
N ALA A 342 13.07 -21.85 2.63
CA ALA A 342 12.81 -22.09 4.04
C ALA A 342 12.20 -23.48 4.31
N SER A 343 11.23 -23.90 3.49
CA SER A 343 10.63 -25.23 3.60
C SER A 343 11.62 -26.37 3.32
N SER A 344 12.56 -26.13 2.42
CA SER A 344 13.64 -27.07 2.12
C SER A 344 14.65 -27.14 3.27
N ALA A 345 14.97 -26.01 3.90
CA ALA A 345 15.83 -25.97 5.09
C ALA A 345 15.21 -26.77 6.26
N VAL A 346 13.92 -26.56 6.54
CA VAL A 346 13.18 -27.32 7.56
C VAL A 346 13.21 -28.82 7.25
N SER A 347 12.95 -29.19 5.99
CA SER A 347 12.95 -30.60 5.57
C SER A 347 14.33 -31.25 5.72
N ALA A 348 15.41 -30.52 5.41
CA ALA A 348 16.77 -30.99 5.59
C ALA A 348 17.13 -31.20 7.07
N ALA A 349 16.74 -30.28 7.95
CA ALA A 349 16.94 -30.41 9.38
C ALA A 349 16.11 -31.57 9.98
N ALA A 350 14.89 -31.78 9.50
CA ALA A 350 13.99 -32.83 9.99
C ALA A 350 14.56 -34.24 9.80
N VAL A 351 15.45 -34.46 8.82
CA VAL A 351 16.13 -35.75 8.60
C VAL A 351 16.88 -36.22 9.85
N VAL A 352 17.37 -35.29 10.68
CA VAL A 352 18.14 -35.60 11.88
C VAL A 352 17.34 -35.44 13.17
N GLY A 353 16.01 -35.37 13.05
CA GLY A 353 15.10 -35.32 14.19
C GLY A 353 14.78 -33.90 14.68
N TYR A 354 15.13 -32.87 13.92
CA TYR A 354 14.64 -31.52 14.20
C TYR A 354 13.11 -31.49 14.07
N ALA A 355 12.43 -31.06 15.14
CA ALA A 355 11.02 -30.79 15.15
C ALA A 355 10.83 -29.27 15.11
N GLU A 356 10.26 -28.78 14.01
CA GLU A 356 9.95 -27.36 13.87
C GLU A 356 8.93 -26.92 14.92
N SER A 357 9.13 -25.72 15.48
CA SER A 357 8.14 -25.14 16.40
C SER A 357 6.86 -24.75 15.67
N ASN A 358 5.72 -24.86 16.37
CA ASN A 358 4.42 -24.43 15.83
C ASN A 358 4.45 -22.95 15.41
N ASP A 359 5.19 -22.11 16.13
CA ASP A 359 5.32 -20.69 15.83
C ASP A 359 6.08 -20.42 14.52
N ALA A 360 7.17 -21.17 14.26
CA ALA A 360 7.90 -21.08 12.99
C ALA A 360 7.04 -21.54 11.79
N SER A 361 6.32 -22.66 11.96
CA SER A 361 5.37 -23.13 10.95
C SER A 361 4.25 -22.10 10.69
N THR A 362 3.74 -21.47 11.76
CA THR A 362 2.71 -20.43 11.65
C THR A 362 3.25 -19.19 10.94
N LEU A 363 4.45 -18.72 11.28
CA LEU A 363 5.09 -17.57 10.64
C LEU A 363 5.25 -17.80 9.13
N ARG A 364 5.71 -18.98 8.72
CA ARG A 364 5.86 -19.33 7.30
C ARG A 364 4.51 -19.44 6.58
N SER A 365 3.47 -19.94 7.25
CA SER A 365 2.09 -19.97 6.72
C SER A 365 1.52 -18.56 6.53
N THR A 366 1.73 -17.66 7.49
CA THR A 366 1.36 -16.24 7.37
C THR A 366 2.09 -15.58 6.20
N ALA A 367 3.40 -15.84 6.04
CA ALA A 367 4.17 -15.35 4.91
C ALA A 367 3.60 -15.85 3.56
N SER A 368 3.27 -17.14 3.45
CA SER A 368 2.62 -17.69 2.25
C SER A 368 1.25 -17.07 1.96
N THR A 369 0.48 -16.78 3.00
CA THR A 369 -0.81 -16.09 2.86
C THR A 369 -0.60 -14.67 2.34
N LEU A 370 0.39 -13.95 2.87
CA LEU A 370 0.75 -12.61 2.41
C LEU A 370 1.12 -12.59 0.93
N VAL A 371 1.92 -13.56 0.45
CA VAL A 371 2.28 -13.68 -0.98
C VAL A 371 1.05 -13.87 -1.88
N THR A 372 0.03 -14.58 -1.39
CA THR A 372 -1.23 -14.72 -2.13
C THR A 372 -1.99 -13.39 -2.19
N THR A 373 -2.01 -12.65 -1.08
CA THR A 373 -2.64 -11.32 -0.99
C THR A 373 -1.91 -10.28 -1.84
N SER A 374 -0.58 -10.22 -1.81
CA SER A 374 0.23 -9.32 -2.62
C SER A 374 0.13 -9.63 -4.12
N GLY A 375 0.08 -10.91 -4.51
CA GLY A 375 -0.14 -11.32 -5.91
C GLY A 375 -1.52 -10.90 -6.43
N SER A 376 -2.55 -10.96 -5.58
CA SER A 376 -3.88 -10.44 -5.91
C SER A 376 -3.85 -8.91 -6.11
N THR A 377 -3.07 -8.19 -5.29
CA THR A 377 -2.86 -6.75 -5.43
C THR A 377 -2.10 -6.37 -6.69
N ALA A 378 -1.03 -7.09 -7.04
CA ALA A 378 -0.28 -6.88 -8.28
C ALA A 378 -1.16 -7.10 -9.52
N THR A 379 -2.04 -8.10 -9.46
CA THR A 379 -3.05 -8.35 -10.50
C THR A 379 -4.02 -7.16 -10.61
N ALA A 380 -4.57 -6.70 -9.50
CA ALA A 380 -5.48 -5.55 -9.49
C ALA A 380 -4.79 -4.26 -9.99
N ALA A 381 -3.53 -4.03 -9.63
CA ALA A 381 -2.72 -2.92 -10.13
C ALA A 381 -2.50 -3.00 -11.64
N SER A 382 -2.18 -4.18 -12.16
CA SER A 382 -2.00 -4.42 -13.61
C SER A 382 -3.30 -4.21 -14.40
N GLU A 383 -4.43 -4.64 -13.86
CA GLU A 383 -5.75 -4.38 -14.44
C GLU A 383 -6.08 -2.88 -14.46
N ALA A 384 -5.75 -2.15 -13.39
CA ALA A 384 -5.94 -0.71 -13.31
C ALA A 384 -5.07 0.03 -14.34
N ALA A 385 -3.79 -0.35 -14.47
CA ALA A 385 -2.89 0.23 -15.47
C ALA A 385 -3.37 -0.03 -16.91
N SER A 386 -3.89 -1.23 -17.17
CA SER A 386 -4.48 -1.59 -18.46
C SER A 386 -5.74 -0.78 -18.76
N ALA A 387 -6.60 -0.57 -17.76
CA ALA A 387 -7.81 0.24 -17.90
C ALA A 387 -7.50 1.74 -18.12
N ASP A 388 -6.44 2.26 -17.50
CA ASP A 388 -5.94 3.62 -17.74
C ASP A 388 -5.41 3.80 -19.18
N THR A 389 -4.65 2.81 -19.67
CA THR A 389 -4.19 2.79 -21.07
C THR A 389 -5.36 2.77 -22.05
N ALA A 390 -6.40 1.98 -21.78
CA ALA A 390 -7.63 1.95 -22.57
C ALA A 390 -8.33 3.32 -22.56
N THR A 391 -8.43 3.97 -21.39
CA THR A 391 -9.01 5.31 -21.24
C THR A 391 -8.27 6.35 -22.08
N THR A 392 -6.95 6.35 -22.04
CA THR A 392 -6.12 7.26 -22.84
C THR A 392 -6.34 7.03 -24.35
N THR A 393 -6.53 5.76 -24.74
CA THR A 393 -6.77 5.39 -26.14
C THR A 393 -8.15 5.86 -26.62
N THR A 394 -9.21 5.62 -25.84
CA THR A 394 -10.58 6.05 -26.16
C THR A 394 -10.70 7.57 -26.15
N TYR A 395 -10.04 8.25 -25.22
CA TYR A 395 -9.99 9.71 -25.19
C TYR A 395 -9.32 10.29 -26.44
N LYS A 396 -8.16 9.74 -26.84
CA LYS A 396 -7.49 10.15 -28.09
C LYS A 396 -8.35 9.88 -29.32
N ALA A 397 -9.14 8.79 -29.34
CA ALA A 397 -10.05 8.49 -30.43
C ALA A 397 -11.20 9.51 -30.53
N SER A 398 -11.83 9.84 -29.40
CA SER A 398 -12.85 10.90 -29.32
C SER A 398 -12.27 12.26 -29.77
N ALA A 399 -11.08 12.62 -29.28
CA ALA A 399 -10.43 13.90 -29.58
C ALA A 399 -10.08 14.09 -31.07
N LYS A 400 -9.93 13.01 -31.84
CA LYS A 400 -9.69 13.07 -33.29
C LYS A 400 -10.92 13.54 -34.08
N ILE A 401 -12.12 13.43 -33.52
CA ILE A 401 -13.35 13.90 -34.16
C ILE A 401 -13.45 15.40 -33.94
N SER A 402 -12.97 16.17 -34.91
CA SER A 402 -12.98 17.63 -34.88
C SER A 402 -14.41 18.17 -34.85
N ASN A 403 -14.63 19.24 -34.08
CA ASN A 403 -15.91 19.96 -34.07
C ASN A 403 -16.17 20.59 -35.45
N MET A 404 -16.88 19.87 -36.32
CA MET A 404 -17.22 20.34 -37.66
C MET A 404 -18.65 20.89 -37.67
N GLN A 405 -18.77 22.22 -37.67
CA GLN A 405 -20.03 22.89 -37.98
C GLN A 405 -20.11 23.12 -39.48
N TYR A 406 -21.12 22.55 -40.13
CA TYR A 406 -21.40 22.80 -41.54
C TYR A 406 -22.44 23.90 -41.68
N LYS A 407 -22.09 25.00 -42.35
CA LYS A 407 -23.04 26.06 -42.71
C LYS A 407 -23.97 25.54 -43.81
N VAL A 408 -25.24 25.35 -43.46
CA VAL A 408 -26.30 24.88 -44.38
C VAL A 408 -26.78 26.03 -45.27
N GLY A 409 -26.82 27.24 -44.73
CA GLY A 409 -27.17 28.45 -45.46
C GLY A 409 -27.44 29.64 -44.54
N THR A 410 -27.71 30.81 -45.14
CA THR A 410 -27.97 32.05 -44.41
C THR A 410 -29.43 32.44 -44.55
N VAL A 411 -30.09 32.70 -43.43
CA VAL A 411 -31.46 33.25 -43.40
C VAL A 411 -31.38 34.75 -43.17
N ARG A 412 -32.08 35.51 -44.01
CA ARG A 412 -32.23 36.95 -43.87
C ARG A 412 -33.71 37.30 -43.71
N PHE A 413 -34.06 37.93 -42.59
CA PHE A 413 -35.42 38.35 -42.28
C PHE A 413 -35.48 39.88 -42.20
N ASN A 414 -36.38 40.48 -42.97
CA ASN A 414 -36.63 41.91 -42.93
C ASN A 414 -37.92 42.20 -42.15
N ILE A 415 -37.80 42.86 -40.99
CA ILE A 415 -38.92 43.06 -40.06
C ILE A 415 -40.00 43.96 -40.65
N LYS A 416 -39.63 44.97 -41.44
CA LYS A 416 -40.56 45.93 -42.03
C LYS A 416 -41.44 45.31 -43.13
N THR A 417 -40.88 44.38 -43.89
CA THR A 417 -41.56 43.79 -45.07
C THR A 417 -42.10 42.39 -44.81
N GLY A 418 -41.70 41.75 -43.71
CA GLY A 418 -42.00 40.34 -43.43
C GLY A 418 -41.33 39.35 -44.40
N ALA A 419 -40.47 39.83 -45.31
CA ALA A 419 -39.84 39.01 -46.33
C ALA A 419 -38.71 38.16 -45.73
N LEU A 420 -38.75 36.85 -46.02
CA LEU A 420 -37.76 35.87 -45.60
C LEU A 420 -36.94 35.40 -46.81
N PHE A 421 -35.62 35.43 -46.70
CA PHE A 421 -34.70 34.96 -47.73
C PHE A 421 -33.82 33.84 -47.18
N PHE A 422 -33.59 32.80 -47.99
CA PHE A 422 -32.62 31.74 -47.68
C PHE A 422 -31.57 31.69 -48.79
N ASN A 423 -30.29 31.85 -48.45
CA ASN A 423 -29.18 31.96 -49.41
C ASN A 423 -29.42 32.99 -50.52
N GLY A 424 -30.02 34.14 -50.17
CA GLY A 424 -30.31 35.24 -51.10
C GLY A 424 -31.54 35.05 -51.99
N LYS A 425 -32.24 33.90 -51.92
CA LYS A 425 -33.50 33.67 -52.65
C LYS A 425 -34.73 33.92 -51.77
N PRO A 426 -35.77 34.62 -52.26
CA PRO A 426 -36.99 34.86 -51.49
C PRO A 426 -37.76 33.55 -51.26
N MET A 427 -38.14 33.26 -50.02
CA MET A 427 -39.01 32.15 -49.68
C MET A 427 -40.46 32.51 -50.01
N ASN A 428 -40.99 31.95 -51.09
CA ASN A 428 -42.43 31.99 -51.41
C ASN A 428 -43.24 31.24 -50.33
N ASN A 429 -44.48 31.67 -50.06
CA ASN A 429 -45.47 31.08 -49.16
C ASN A 429 -45.62 29.54 -49.27
N ALA A 430 -45.39 28.97 -50.46
CA ALA A 430 -45.37 27.51 -50.64
C ALA A 430 -44.19 26.83 -49.94
N MET A 431 -42.99 27.42 -50.02
CA MET A 431 -41.78 26.87 -49.38
C MET A 431 -41.77 27.08 -47.86
N SER A 432 -42.35 28.16 -47.35
CA SER A 432 -42.49 28.36 -45.89
C SER A 432 -43.47 27.38 -45.27
N SER A 433 -44.57 27.03 -45.97
CA SER A 433 -45.49 25.95 -45.56
C SER A 433 -44.81 24.58 -45.54
N GLU A 434 -43.98 24.28 -46.54
CA GLU A 434 -43.25 23.01 -46.64
C GLU A 434 -42.15 22.89 -45.56
N VAL A 435 -41.41 23.96 -45.30
CA VAL A 435 -40.42 24.02 -44.21
C VAL A 435 -41.11 23.90 -42.84
N ALA A 436 -42.24 24.56 -42.63
CA ALA A 436 -43.02 24.43 -41.40
C ALA A 436 -43.54 23.00 -41.19
N ALA A 437 -44.01 22.34 -42.25
CA ALA A 437 -44.44 20.94 -42.20
C ALA A 437 -43.27 19.98 -41.88
N LYS A 438 -42.09 20.19 -42.49
CA LYS A 438 -40.88 19.40 -42.21
C LYS A 438 -40.33 19.63 -40.79
N CYS A 439 -40.37 20.85 -40.28
CA CYS A 439 -39.99 21.15 -38.90
C CYS A 439 -40.97 20.52 -37.90
N ALA A 440 -42.27 20.54 -38.16
CA ALA A 440 -43.27 19.85 -37.34
C ALA A 440 -43.05 18.32 -37.35
N GLU A 441 -42.68 17.74 -38.49
CA GLU A 441 -42.33 16.32 -38.61
C GLU A 441 -41.08 15.95 -37.77
N LEU A 442 -40.03 16.77 -37.82
CA LEU A 442 -38.80 16.58 -37.05
C LEU A 442 -39.01 16.73 -35.54
N LEU A 443 -39.81 17.70 -35.11
CA LEU A 443 -40.14 17.91 -33.69
C LEU A 443 -41.00 16.77 -33.11
N ASN A 444 -41.84 16.13 -33.93
CA ASN A 444 -42.64 14.98 -33.51
C ASN A 444 -41.88 13.64 -33.55
N LYS A 445 -40.80 13.52 -34.32
CA LYS A 445 -39.92 12.33 -34.38
C LYS A 445 -38.83 12.30 -33.30
N GLY A 446 -38.71 13.34 -32.49
CA GLY A 446 -37.75 13.45 -31.39
C GLY A 446 -38.29 13.03 -30.01
N LYS A 447 -39.41 12.29 -29.95
CA LYS A 447 -39.93 11.68 -28.72
C LYS A 447 -39.56 10.21 -28.63
#